data_AF-A0AAD7A8S3-F1
#
_entry.id   AF-A0AAD7A8S3-F1
#
_cell.length_a   1.000
_cell.length_b   1.000
_cell.length_c   1.000
_cell.angle_alpha   90.00
_cell.angle_beta   90.00
_cell.angle_gamma   90.00
#
_symmetry.space_group_name_H-M   'P 1'
#
loop_
_entity.id
_entity.type
_entity.pdbx_description
1 polymer ?
#
loop_
_entity_poly.entity_id
_entity_poly.type
_entity_poly.pdbx_seq_one_letter_code
_entity_poly.pdbx_strand_id
1 'polypeptide(L)'
;LAADLDAWEVEREERVHELAEKHGMKPKEVRRRMLSLSTYGARRRPSTYNAKISRIMADLNESRGAGERYTMPEVKLMVAEDPSMLEGFSKEEEKEMVKAILTKRERKTRGTHANNLAAAVDAKRTMDRLMIEITSLVERVGMIGFAMFSRAHVHNKSLPVTIQSWGALNFFLEVLKRDPADVSALFELWAVSRER
;
A
#
# COMPACT_ATOMS: atom_id res chain seq x y z
N LEU A 1 14.03 -25.21 -20.93
CA LEU A 1 13.30 -24.24 -20.09
C LEU A 1 12.94 -24.80 -18.72
N ALA A 2 12.11 -25.83 -18.61
CA ALA A 2 11.76 -26.39 -17.29
C ALA A 2 13.00 -26.90 -16.52
N ALA A 3 13.84 -27.71 -17.17
CA ALA A 3 15.10 -28.18 -16.57
C ALA A 3 16.09 -27.05 -16.24
N ASP A 4 16.10 -25.98 -17.03
CA ASP A 4 16.98 -24.82 -16.79
C ASP A 4 16.48 -23.98 -15.59
N LEU A 5 15.16 -23.91 -15.39
CA LEU A 5 14.55 -23.27 -14.22
C LEU A 5 14.82 -24.08 -12.95
N ASP A 6 14.71 -25.41 -13.02
CA ASP A 6 15.02 -26.30 -11.89
C ASP A 6 16.50 -26.20 -11.49
N ALA A 7 17.41 -26.18 -12.47
CA ALA A 7 18.84 -25.99 -12.23
C ALA A 7 19.14 -24.63 -11.57
N TRP A 8 18.47 -23.57 -12.03
CA TRP A 8 18.60 -22.24 -11.44
C TRP A 8 18.06 -22.16 -10.00
N GLU A 9 16.98 -22.89 -9.67
CA GLU A 9 16.47 -22.95 -8.31
C GLU A 9 17.44 -23.64 -7.34
N VAL A 10 18.13 -24.69 -7.78
CA VAL A 10 19.17 -25.38 -7.01
C VAL A 10 20.37 -24.45 -6.76
N GLU A 11 20.91 -23.81 -7.81
CA GLU A 11 22.03 -22.87 -7.69
C GLU A 11 21.67 -21.71 -6.75
N ARG A 12 20.43 -21.23 -6.82
CA ARG A 12 19.94 -20.15 -5.94
C ARG A 12 19.92 -20.57 -4.47
N GLU A 13 19.48 -21.79 -4.14
CA GLU A 13 19.46 -22.26 -2.76
C GLU A 13 20.87 -22.51 -2.21
N GLU A 14 21.79 -23.05 -3.01
CA GLU A 14 23.20 -23.22 -2.62
C GLU A 14 23.82 -21.87 -2.24
N ARG A 15 23.60 -20.85 -3.08
CA ARG A 15 24.11 -19.49 -2.85
C ARG A 15 23.51 -18.80 -1.63
N VAL A 16 22.25 -19.09 -1.31
CA VAL A 16 21.60 -18.64 -0.08
C VAL A 16 22.27 -19.27 1.16
N HIS A 17 22.62 -20.56 1.08
CA HIS A 17 23.30 -21.27 2.15
C HIS A 17 24.73 -20.77 2.37
N GLU A 18 25.50 -20.55 1.30
CA GLU A 18 26.83 -19.95 1.38
C GLU A 18 26.80 -18.56 2.03
N LEU A 19 25.86 -17.71 1.63
CA LEU A 19 25.69 -16.38 2.22
C LEU A 19 25.27 -16.44 3.69
N ALA A 20 24.46 -17.43 4.05
CA ALA A 20 24.04 -17.66 5.43
C ALA A 20 25.23 -18.04 6.31
N GLU A 21 26.08 -18.96 5.86
CA GLU A 21 27.30 -19.36 6.57
C GLU A 21 28.30 -18.21 6.66
N LYS A 22 28.59 -17.53 5.54
CA LYS A 22 29.54 -16.42 5.47
C LYS A 22 29.20 -15.27 6.44
N HIS A 23 27.92 -15.01 6.64
CA HIS A 23 27.44 -13.92 7.48
C HIS A 23 26.89 -14.37 8.84
N GLY A 24 27.01 -15.66 9.19
CA GLY A 24 26.49 -16.21 10.45
C GLY A 24 24.99 -16.03 10.62
N MET A 25 24.24 -15.98 9.51
CA MET A 25 22.79 -15.77 9.49
C MET A 25 22.06 -17.08 9.19
N LYS A 26 20.78 -17.17 9.55
CA LYS A 26 19.95 -18.29 9.09
C LYS A 26 19.64 -18.13 7.59
N PRO A 27 19.60 -19.20 6.78
CA PRO A 27 19.19 -19.13 5.37
C PRO A 27 17.86 -18.41 5.13
N LYS A 28 16.91 -18.55 6.08
CA LYS A 28 15.63 -17.83 6.09
C LYS A 28 15.81 -16.30 6.17
N GLU A 29 16.80 -15.83 6.91
CA GLU A 29 17.11 -14.41 7.07
C GLU A 29 17.75 -13.83 5.82
N VAL A 30 18.63 -14.60 5.16
CA VAL A 30 19.22 -14.24 3.87
C VAL A 30 18.14 -14.16 2.79
N ARG A 31 17.25 -15.17 2.70
CA ARG A 31 16.07 -15.13 1.81
C ARG A 31 15.18 -13.94 2.10
N ARG A 32 14.90 -13.67 3.39
CA ARG A 32 14.13 -12.50 3.79
C ARG A 32 14.80 -11.23 3.27
N ARG A 33 16.10 -11.06 3.43
CA ARG A 33 16.83 -9.86 2.97
C ARG A 33 16.92 -9.74 1.45
N MET A 34 17.09 -10.85 0.74
CA MET A 34 17.01 -10.90 -0.73
C MET A 34 15.64 -10.48 -1.25
N LEU A 35 14.57 -10.90 -0.57
CA LEU A 35 13.18 -10.59 -0.93
C LEU A 35 12.67 -9.26 -0.34
N SER A 36 13.26 -8.78 0.76
CA SER A 36 12.82 -7.58 1.50
C SER A 36 13.41 -6.28 0.97
N LEU A 37 13.96 -6.28 -0.25
CA LEU A 37 14.27 -5.04 -0.97
C LEU A 37 12.99 -4.31 -1.44
N SER A 38 11.83 -4.96 -1.32
CA SER A 38 10.53 -4.30 -1.29
C SER A 38 10.35 -3.58 0.05
N THR A 39 10.28 -2.26 0.03
CA THR A 39 9.97 -1.40 1.19
C THR A 39 8.55 -1.59 1.73
N TYR A 40 7.75 -2.52 1.17
CA TYR A 40 6.46 -2.90 1.72
C TYR A 40 6.63 -3.75 2.98
N GLY A 41 6.89 -3.07 4.10
CA GLY A 41 6.51 -3.60 5.40
C GLY A 41 5.01 -3.88 5.38
N ALA A 42 4.61 -5.13 5.63
CA ALA A 42 3.21 -5.46 5.82
C ALA A 42 2.62 -4.49 6.85
N ARG A 43 1.51 -3.82 6.52
CA ARG A 43 0.86 -2.86 7.43
C ARG A 43 0.68 -3.54 8.79
N ARG A 44 1.22 -2.92 9.84
CA ARG A 44 1.21 -3.49 11.20
C ARG A 44 -0.21 -3.91 11.58
N ARG A 45 -0.38 -5.21 11.83
CA ARG A 45 -1.66 -5.78 12.26
C ARG A 45 -2.13 -5.05 13.53
N PRO A 46 -3.42 -4.68 13.62
CA PRO A 46 -3.98 -4.17 14.87
C PRO A 46 -3.72 -5.19 15.99
N SER A 47 -3.24 -4.70 17.13
CA SER A 47 -3.14 -5.50 18.35
C SER A 47 -4.54 -5.61 18.98
N THR A 48 -4.84 -6.75 19.59
CA THR A 48 -6.07 -6.98 20.38
C THR A 48 -6.22 -5.93 21.48
N TYR A 49 -5.13 -5.55 22.15
CA TYR A 49 -5.13 -4.48 23.15
C TYR A 49 -5.60 -3.14 22.59
N ASN A 50 -5.05 -2.72 21.44
CA ASN A 50 -5.48 -1.49 20.76
C ASN A 50 -6.94 -1.58 20.28
N ALA A 51 -7.41 -2.79 19.96
CA ALA A 51 -8.78 -3.02 19.57
C ALA A 51 -9.75 -2.82 20.74
N LYS A 52 -9.43 -3.39 21.90
CA LYS A 52 -10.18 -3.19 23.15
C LYS A 52 -10.24 -1.72 23.55
N ILE A 53 -9.10 -1.01 23.56
CA ILE A 53 -9.09 0.42 23.88
C ILE A 53 -9.97 1.21 22.91
N SER A 54 -9.93 0.90 21.60
CA SER A 54 -10.79 1.58 20.63
C SER A 54 -12.27 1.33 20.87
N ARG A 55 -12.66 0.17 21.41
CA ARG A 55 -14.03 -0.17 21.79
C ARG A 55 -14.45 0.59 23.04
N ILE A 56 -13.66 0.50 24.11
CA ILE A 56 -13.88 1.24 25.36
C ILE A 56 -13.98 2.74 25.10
N MET A 57 -13.10 3.30 24.27
CA MET A 57 -13.17 4.70 23.86
C MET A 57 -14.48 5.04 23.12
N ALA A 58 -14.99 4.12 22.30
CA ALA A 58 -16.25 4.35 21.60
C ALA A 58 -17.43 4.35 22.58
N ASP A 59 -17.46 3.39 23.52
CA ASP A 59 -18.52 3.24 24.51
C ASP A 59 -18.52 4.44 25.49
N LEU A 60 -17.36 4.88 25.97
CA LEU A 60 -17.22 6.05 26.84
C LEU A 60 -17.61 7.38 26.16
N ASN A 61 -17.53 7.44 24.83
CA ASN A 61 -17.80 8.65 24.04
C ASN A 61 -19.13 8.62 23.31
N GLU A 62 -19.93 7.56 23.43
CA GLU A 62 -21.21 7.42 22.72
C GLU A 62 -22.19 8.53 23.11
N SER A 63 -22.23 8.88 24.40
CA SER A 63 -23.10 9.92 24.96
C SER A 63 -22.49 11.32 25.01
N ARG A 64 -21.25 11.51 24.52
CA ARG A 64 -20.50 12.76 24.65
C ARG A 64 -20.49 13.62 23.39
N GLY A 65 -20.82 14.90 23.57
CA GLY A 65 -20.79 15.93 22.52
C GLY A 65 -19.38 16.20 21.99
N ALA A 66 -19.30 16.78 20.79
CA ALA A 66 -18.02 17.16 20.20
C ALA A 66 -17.35 18.26 21.06
N GLY A 67 -16.22 17.93 21.70
CA GLY A 67 -15.48 18.82 22.61
C GLY A 67 -15.25 18.21 24.00
N GLU A 68 -16.13 17.32 24.45
CA GLU A 68 -16.06 16.67 25.78
C GLU A 68 -15.64 15.20 25.70
N ARG A 69 -15.33 14.74 24.49
CA ARG A 69 -14.92 13.36 24.23
C ARG A 69 -13.54 13.10 24.80
N TYR A 70 -13.41 11.97 25.48
CA TYR A 70 -12.12 11.52 25.96
C TYR A 70 -11.17 11.26 24.82
N THR A 71 -9.94 11.72 24.98
CA THR A 71 -8.85 11.49 24.04
C THR A 71 -8.23 10.11 24.25
N MET A 72 -7.55 9.58 23.22
CA MET A 72 -6.87 8.28 23.33
C MET A 72 -5.88 8.18 24.51
N PRO A 73 -5.08 9.22 24.84
CA PRO A 73 -4.25 9.23 26.04
C PRO A 73 -5.04 9.12 27.35
N GLU A 74 -6.16 9.84 27.48
CA GLU A 74 -7.01 9.80 28.67
C GLU A 74 -7.62 8.41 28.87
N VAL A 75 -8.15 7.80 27.81
CA VAL A 75 -8.69 6.43 27.90
C VAL A 75 -7.61 5.42 28.28
N LYS A 76 -6.37 5.59 27.79
CA LYS A 76 -5.25 4.72 28.21
C LYS A 76 -4.89 4.88 29.68
N LEU A 77 -4.98 6.09 30.22
CA LEU A 77 -4.77 6.36 31.65
C LEU A 77 -5.89 5.72 32.48
N MET A 78 -7.15 5.87 32.07
CA MET A 78 -8.29 5.22 32.73
C MET A 78 -8.17 3.70 32.74
N VAL A 79 -7.74 3.10 31.63
CA VAL A 79 -7.50 1.65 31.54
C VAL A 79 -6.28 1.20 32.37
N ALA A 80 -5.32 2.09 32.61
CA ALA A 80 -4.18 1.80 33.49
C ALA A 80 -4.58 1.89 34.97
N GLU A 81 -5.50 2.79 35.32
CA GLU A 81 -6.08 2.95 36.66
C GLU A 81 -7.09 1.85 36.99
N ASP A 82 -7.87 1.41 36.00
CA ASP A 82 -8.81 0.30 36.10
C ASP A 82 -8.58 -0.75 34.97
N PRO A 83 -7.71 -1.74 35.22
CA PRO A 83 -7.45 -2.82 34.26
C PRO A 83 -8.68 -3.70 33.98
N SER A 84 -9.70 -3.69 34.85
CA SER A 84 -10.91 -4.51 34.68
C SER A 84 -11.72 -4.10 33.45
N MET A 85 -11.52 -2.86 32.97
CA MET A 85 -12.12 -2.37 31.72
C MET A 85 -11.70 -3.18 30.48
N LEU A 86 -10.59 -3.94 30.54
CA LEU A 86 -10.12 -4.81 29.46
C LEU A 86 -10.64 -6.25 29.57
N GLU A 87 -11.31 -6.58 30.66
CA GLU A 87 -11.87 -7.88 30.98
C GLU A 87 -13.30 -8.01 30.42
N GLY A 88 -13.79 -9.25 30.29
CA GLY A 88 -15.15 -9.52 29.80
C GLY A 88 -15.32 -9.69 28.29
N PHE A 89 -14.28 -9.45 27.47
CA PHE A 89 -14.33 -9.74 26.03
C PHE A 89 -14.00 -11.20 25.73
N SER A 90 -14.88 -11.86 25.00
CA SER A 90 -14.64 -13.19 24.43
C SER A 90 -13.59 -13.13 23.31
N LYS A 91 -13.01 -14.29 22.97
CA LYS A 91 -12.04 -14.40 21.87
C LYS A 91 -12.68 -14.08 20.51
N GLU A 92 -13.97 -14.34 20.39
CA GLU A 92 -14.78 -14.04 19.21
C GLU A 92 -14.95 -12.52 19.05
N GLU A 93 -15.32 -11.82 20.12
CA GLU A 93 -15.44 -10.36 20.12
C GLU A 93 -14.10 -9.67 19.84
N GLU A 94 -12.99 -10.16 20.42
CA GLU A 94 -11.66 -9.63 20.12
C GLU A 94 -11.32 -9.71 18.62
N LYS A 95 -11.68 -10.83 17.96
CA LYS A 95 -11.48 -10.99 16.51
C LYS A 95 -12.35 -10.01 15.72
N GLU A 96 -13.61 -9.82 16.12
CA GLU A 96 -14.50 -8.86 15.47
C GLU A 96 -14.00 -7.42 15.59
N MET A 97 -13.47 -7.04 16.76
CA MET A 97 -12.90 -5.70 16.96
C MET A 97 -11.68 -5.48 16.06
N VAL A 98 -10.79 -6.46 15.96
CA VAL A 98 -9.64 -6.39 15.04
C VAL A 98 -10.13 -6.26 13.59
N LYS A 99 -11.15 -7.03 13.20
CA LYS A 99 -11.77 -6.95 11.86
C LYS A 99 -12.38 -5.58 11.62
N ALA A 100 -13.10 -4.99 12.57
CA ALA A 100 -13.68 -3.65 12.48
C ALA A 100 -12.61 -2.56 12.29
N ILE A 101 -11.45 -2.70 12.95
CA ILE A 101 -10.33 -1.79 12.73
C ILE A 101 -9.75 -1.95 11.33
N LEU A 102 -9.62 -3.19 10.84
CA LEU A 102 -9.13 -3.45 9.49
C LEU A 102 -10.08 -2.86 8.44
N THR A 103 -11.38 -3.10 8.54
CA THR A 103 -12.38 -2.54 7.62
C THR A 103 -12.41 -1.02 7.67
N LYS A 104 -12.28 -0.40 8.86
CA LYS A 104 -12.16 1.06 9.00
C LYS A 104 -10.89 1.60 8.33
N ARG A 105 -9.76 0.91 8.46
CA ARG A 105 -8.49 1.27 7.79
C ARG A 105 -8.59 1.11 6.28
N GLU A 106 -9.21 0.04 5.80
CA GLU A 106 -9.48 -0.18 4.38
C GLU A 106 -10.39 0.91 3.83
N ARG A 107 -11.49 1.22 4.51
CA ARG A 107 -12.38 2.32 4.14
C ARG A 107 -11.67 3.68 4.13
N LYS A 108 -10.75 3.93 5.06
CA LYS A 108 -9.96 5.17 5.06
C LYS A 108 -8.92 5.21 3.93
N THR A 109 -8.38 4.05 3.55
CA THR A 109 -7.44 3.92 2.43
C THR A 109 -8.17 4.08 1.08
N ARG A 110 -9.39 3.56 0.98
CA ARG A 110 -10.26 3.62 -0.20
C ARG A 110 -11.22 4.81 -0.19
N GLY A 111 -11.17 5.63 0.87
CA GLY A 111 -12.18 6.64 1.14
C GLY A 111 -12.09 7.76 0.13
N THR A 112 -13.24 8.10 -0.46
CA THR A 112 -13.42 9.25 -1.34
C THR A 112 -12.93 10.50 -0.61
N HIS A 113 -11.94 11.18 -1.16
CA HIS A 113 -11.50 12.47 -0.63
C HIS A 113 -12.68 13.44 -0.72
N ALA A 114 -13.06 14.05 0.41
CA ALA A 114 -14.21 14.97 0.46
C ALA A 114 -14.04 16.21 -0.44
N ASN A 115 -12.84 16.44 -0.99
CA ASN A 115 -12.53 17.54 -1.88
C ASN A 115 -11.67 17.06 -3.07
N ASN A 116 -12.02 17.50 -4.28
CA ASN A 116 -11.27 17.25 -5.52
C ASN A 116 -9.82 17.72 -5.44
N LEU A 117 -9.51 18.77 -4.66
CA LEU A 117 -8.13 19.20 -4.44
C LEU A 117 -7.32 18.17 -3.63
N ALA A 118 -7.92 17.60 -2.57
CA ALA A 118 -7.27 16.57 -1.78
C ALA A 118 -7.05 15.29 -2.59
N ALA A 119 -8.02 14.94 -3.44
CA ALA A 119 -7.88 13.83 -4.41
C ALA A 119 -6.70 14.06 -5.38
N ALA A 120 -6.55 15.28 -5.92
CA ALA A 120 -5.46 15.61 -6.82
C ALA A 120 -4.08 15.55 -6.13
N VAL A 121 -3.97 16.03 -4.88
CA VAL A 121 -2.73 15.95 -4.09
C VAL A 121 -2.36 14.51 -3.77
N ASP A 122 -3.34 13.67 -3.44
CA ASP A 122 -3.11 12.25 -3.18
C ASP A 122 -2.71 11.47 -4.44
N ALA A 123 -3.37 11.77 -5.58
CA ALA A 123 -3.00 11.24 -6.88
C ALA A 123 -1.54 11.57 -7.22
N LYS A 124 -1.15 12.84 -7.07
CA LYS A 124 0.23 13.30 -7.29
C LYS A 124 1.23 12.53 -6.41
N ARG A 125 0.98 12.44 -5.10
CA ARG A 125 1.86 11.70 -4.18
C ARG A 125 1.98 10.22 -4.55
N THR A 126 0.91 9.63 -5.06
CA THR A 126 0.91 8.23 -5.49
C THR A 126 1.72 8.06 -6.77
N MET A 127 1.57 8.98 -7.73
CA MET A 127 2.36 9.01 -8.97
C MET A 127 3.85 9.19 -8.70
N ASP A 128 4.23 10.09 -7.79
CA ASP A 128 5.64 10.30 -7.39
C ASP A 128 6.26 9.00 -6.84
N ARG A 129 5.50 8.23 -6.04
CA ARG A 129 5.95 6.92 -5.55
C ARG A 129 6.11 5.90 -6.68
N LEU A 130 5.15 5.85 -7.60
CA LEU A 130 5.21 4.94 -8.75
C LEU A 130 6.40 5.27 -9.66
N MET A 131 6.75 6.54 -9.81
CA MET A 131 7.95 6.96 -10.55
C MET A 131 9.23 6.40 -9.93
N ILE A 132 9.35 6.50 -8.61
CA ILE A 132 10.50 5.93 -7.89
C ILE A 132 10.55 4.41 -8.09
N GLU A 133 9.42 3.72 -7.95
CA GLU A 133 9.39 2.26 -8.09
C GLU A 133 9.67 1.78 -9.53
N ILE A 134 9.09 2.42 -10.54
CA ILE A 134 9.33 2.09 -11.96
C ILE A 134 10.80 2.31 -12.32
N THR A 135 11.41 3.40 -11.83
CA THR A 135 12.83 3.67 -12.04
C THR A 135 13.70 2.64 -11.30
N SER A 136 13.36 2.34 -10.05
CA SER A 136 14.09 1.35 -9.22
C SER A 136 14.01 -0.07 -9.80
N LEU A 137 12.91 -0.45 -10.45
CA LEU A 137 12.78 -1.77 -11.09
C LEU A 137 13.84 -1.98 -12.18
N VAL A 138 14.17 -0.92 -12.91
CA VAL A 138 15.16 -0.98 -13.99
C VAL A 138 16.55 -1.13 -13.40
N GLU A 139 16.87 -0.33 -12.38
CA GLU A 139 18.17 -0.36 -11.72
C GLU A 139 18.40 -1.69 -10.99
N ARG A 140 17.37 -2.27 -10.37
CA ARG A 140 17.49 -3.49 -9.57
C ARG A 140 17.48 -4.77 -10.39
N VAL A 141 16.65 -4.83 -11.44
CA VAL A 141 16.33 -6.10 -12.14
C VAL A 141 16.42 -5.94 -13.67
N GLY A 142 16.72 -4.75 -14.19
CA GLY A 142 16.76 -4.50 -15.64
C GLY A 142 15.37 -4.47 -16.29
N MET A 143 14.29 -4.41 -15.51
CA MET A 143 12.93 -4.38 -16.05
C MET A 143 12.56 -2.97 -16.52
N ILE A 144 12.30 -2.79 -17.80
CA ILE A 144 11.85 -1.53 -18.39
C ILE A 144 10.32 -1.45 -18.32
N GLY A 145 9.77 -0.29 -17.99
CA GLY A 145 8.33 -0.12 -17.86
C GLY A 145 7.88 1.32 -18.05
N PHE A 146 6.59 1.47 -18.32
CA PHE A 146 5.90 2.75 -18.33
C PHE A 146 4.53 2.59 -17.67
N ALA A 147 3.95 3.71 -17.26
CA ALA A 147 2.58 3.77 -16.77
C ALA A 147 1.90 5.04 -17.28
N MET A 148 0.64 4.92 -17.69
CA MET A 148 -0.20 6.03 -18.13
C MET A 148 -1.43 6.10 -17.24
N PHE A 149 -1.71 7.29 -16.71
CA PHE A 149 -2.86 7.57 -15.87
C PHE A 149 -3.66 8.70 -16.49
N SER A 150 -4.96 8.49 -16.67
CA SER A 150 -5.90 9.49 -17.15
C SER A 150 -6.94 9.81 -16.08
N ARG A 151 -7.68 10.90 -16.28
CA ARG A 151 -8.86 11.19 -15.48
C ARG A 151 -9.94 10.15 -15.79
N ALA A 152 -10.59 9.65 -14.75
CA ALA A 152 -11.78 8.81 -14.90
C ALA A 152 -13.07 9.62 -15.09
N HIS A 153 -13.05 10.93 -14.83
CA HIS A 153 -14.24 11.79 -14.91
C HIS A 153 -13.84 13.23 -15.26
N VAL A 154 -14.69 13.95 -16.01
CA VAL A 154 -14.43 15.33 -16.48
C VAL A 154 -14.14 16.31 -15.32
N HIS A 155 -14.84 16.13 -14.20
CA HIS A 155 -14.69 16.99 -13.02
C HIS A 155 -13.46 16.69 -12.15
N ASN A 156 -12.69 15.64 -12.46
CA ASN A 156 -11.45 15.38 -11.74
C ASN A 156 -10.40 16.41 -12.15
N LYS A 157 -9.76 17.05 -11.16
CA LYS A 157 -8.74 18.08 -11.38
C LYS A 157 -7.33 17.51 -11.54
N SER A 158 -7.13 16.21 -11.36
CA SER A 158 -5.83 15.57 -11.61
C SER A 158 -5.50 15.63 -13.10
N LEU A 159 -4.31 16.11 -13.46
CA LEU A 159 -3.85 16.02 -14.86
C LEU A 159 -3.51 14.57 -15.21
N PRO A 160 -3.67 14.16 -16.49
CA PRO A 160 -3.07 12.93 -16.98
C PRO A 160 -1.57 12.92 -16.73
N VAL A 161 -1.03 11.77 -16.34
CA VAL A 161 0.39 11.61 -16.04
C VAL A 161 0.92 10.36 -16.72
N THR A 162 2.08 10.51 -17.35
CA THR A 162 2.85 9.42 -17.91
C THR A 162 4.17 9.29 -17.15
N ILE A 163 4.47 8.08 -16.72
CA ILE A 163 5.70 7.71 -16.02
C ILE A 163 6.43 6.71 -16.90
N GLN A 164 7.75 6.83 -16.99
CA GLN A 164 8.56 5.90 -17.78
C GLN A 164 9.93 5.68 -17.15
N SER A 165 10.53 4.54 -17.46
CA SER A 165 11.94 4.30 -17.24
C SER A 165 12.70 4.12 -18.54
N TRP A 166 13.96 4.57 -18.57
CA TRP A 166 14.92 4.38 -19.67
C TRP A 166 14.32 4.54 -21.09
N GLY A 167 13.49 5.57 -21.29
CA GLY A 167 12.89 5.85 -22.60
C GLY A 167 11.83 4.84 -23.05
N ALA A 168 11.19 4.10 -22.13
CA ALA A 168 10.17 3.11 -22.44
C ALA A 168 9.03 3.64 -23.33
N LEU A 169 8.76 4.96 -23.33
CA LEU A 169 7.75 5.54 -24.22
C LEU A 169 8.15 5.56 -25.69
N ASN A 170 9.44 5.39 -26.01
CA ASN A 170 9.88 5.25 -27.39
C ASN A 170 9.26 4.03 -28.06
N PHE A 171 8.83 3.01 -27.29
CA PHE A 171 8.02 1.91 -27.81
C PHE A 171 6.80 2.38 -28.61
N PHE A 172 6.12 3.44 -28.14
CA PHE A 172 4.96 3.97 -28.85
C PHE A 172 5.34 4.55 -30.22
N LEU A 173 6.44 5.31 -30.28
CA LEU A 173 6.90 5.93 -31.52
C LEU A 173 7.52 4.91 -32.48
N GLU A 174 8.40 4.05 -31.97
CA GLU A 174 9.20 3.13 -32.77
C GLU A 174 8.42 1.90 -33.20
N VAL A 175 7.56 1.36 -32.34
CA VAL A 175 6.81 0.12 -32.62
C VAL A 175 5.37 0.42 -33.01
N LEU A 176 4.65 1.19 -32.19
CA LEU A 176 3.23 1.49 -32.45
C LEU A 176 3.02 2.61 -33.46
N LYS A 177 4.08 3.31 -33.86
CA LYS A 177 4.06 4.46 -34.77
C LYS A 177 3.06 5.54 -34.34
N ARG A 178 2.95 5.77 -33.04
CA ARG A 178 2.09 6.79 -32.44
C ARG A 178 2.82 7.58 -31.38
N ASP A 179 2.51 8.86 -31.27
CA ASP A 179 3.01 9.67 -30.18
C ASP A 179 2.43 9.15 -28.85
N PRO A 180 3.25 8.92 -27.80
CA PRO A 180 2.75 8.54 -26.49
C PRO A 180 1.74 9.54 -25.91
N ALA A 181 1.85 10.83 -26.26
CA ALA A 181 0.87 11.85 -25.87
C ALA A 181 -0.49 11.61 -26.54
N ASP A 182 -0.51 11.24 -27.82
CA ASP A 182 -1.74 10.90 -28.55
C ASP A 182 -2.41 9.68 -27.93
N VAL A 183 -1.62 8.66 -27.59
CA VAL A 183 -2.14 7.46 -26.92
C VAL A 183 -2.71 7.80 -25.54
N SER A 184 -2.04 8.66 -24.77
CA SER A 184 -2.55 9.14 -23.49
C SER A 184 -3.87 9.90 -23.64
N ALA A 185 -3.99 10.76 -24.66
CA ALA A 185 -5.23 11.50 -24.94
C ALA A 185 -6.37 10.57 -25.38
N LEU A 186 -6.09 9.57 -26.22
CA LEU A 186 -7.07 8.55 -26.61
C LEU A 186 -7.51 7.70 -25.42
N PHE A 187 -6.57 7.34 -24.55
CA PHE A 187 -6.86 6.60 -23.33
C PHE A 187 -7.74 7.41 -22.37
N GLU A 188 -7.48 8.72 -22.24
CA GLU A 188 -8.34 9.62 -21.48
C GLU A 188 -9.72 9.77 -22.10
N LEU A 189 -9.81 9.98 -23.42
CA LEU A 189 -11.09 10.05 -24.11
C LEU A 189 -11.92 8.79 -23.85
N TRP A 190 -11.32 7.60 -24.00
CA TRP A 190 -11.96 6.32 -23.70
C TRP A 190 -12.40 6.18 -22.24
N ALA A 191 -11.57 6.66 -21.30
CA ALA A 191 -11.85 6.57 -19.87
C ALA A 191 -12.99 7.50 -19.45
N VAL A 192 -13.04 8.72 -20.00
CA VAL A 192 -14.02 9.74 -19.66
C VAL A 192 -15.34 9.55 -20.41
N SER A 193 -15.32 9.04 -21.64
CA SER A 193 -16.53 8.85 -22.46
C SER A 193 -17.44 7.72 -21.97
N ARG A 194 -16.95 6.87 -21.06
CA ARG A 194 -17.72 5.81 -20.43
C ARG A 194 -18.15 6.34 -19.06
N GLU A 195 -19.33 6.94 -18.97
CA GLU A 195 -19.97 7.21 -17.67
C GLU A 195 -19.94 5.91 -16.84
N ARG A 196 -19.29 5.98 -15.68
CA ARG A 196 -19.18 4.90 -14.70
C ARG A 196 -19.61 5.42 -13.34
#